data_AF-A0A2E2L5F1-F1
#
_entry.id   AF-A0A2E2L5F1-F1
#
_cell.length_a   1.000
_cell.length_b   1.000
_cell.length_c   1.000
_cell.angle_alpha   90.00
_cell.angle_beta   90.00
_cell.angle_gamma   90.00
#
_symmetry.space_group_name_H-M   'P 1'
#
loop_
_entity.id
_entity.type
_entity.pdbx_description
1 polymer ?
#
loop_
_entity_poly.entity_id
_entity_poly.type
_entity_poly.pdbx_seq_one_letter_code
_entity_poly.pdbx_strand_id
1 'polypeptide(L)' 'MRADQYAKLTEEARRLNRAKGAGGERITENTLIRVAIDLLLERADKLAGATEGELRRSVSP' A
#
# COMPACT_ATOMS: atom_id res chain seq x y z
N MET A 1 -0.68 -11.85 3.83
CA MET A 1 0.41 -10.84 3.82
C MET A 1 1.56 -11.34 4.67
N ARG A 2 2.80 -11.01 4.31
CA ARG A 2 3.98 -11.38 5.10
C ARG A 2 3.99 -10.54 6.40
N ALA A 3 4.41 -11.13 7.53
CA ALA A 3 4.34 -10.48 8.84
C ALA A 3 5.15 -9.15 8.90
N ASP A 4 6.25 -9.08 8.14
CA ASP A 4 7.08 -7.87 8.00
C ASP A 4 6.35 -6.75 7.25
N GLN A 5 5.52 -7.08 6.26
CA GLN A 5 4.70 -6.10 5.53
C GLN A 5 3.66 -5.47 6.46
N TYR A 6 3.00 -6.29 7.28
CA TYR A 6 1.98 -5.79 8.21
C TYR A 6 2.61 -4.87 9.27
N ALA A 7 3.74 -5.26 9.86
CA ALA A 7 4.45 -4.43 10.82
C ALA A 7 4.88 -3.07 10.23
N LYS A 8 5.36 -3.05 8.98
CA LYS A 8 5.66 -1.81 8.27
C LYS A 8 4.41 -0.96 8.07
N LEU A 9 3.29 -1.54 7.63
CA LEU A 9 2.03 -0.82 7.47
C LEU A 9 1.54 -0.22 8.80
N THR A 10 1.70 -0.93 9.92
CA THR A 10 1.37 -0.40 11.26
C THR A 10 2.20 0.83 11.59
N GLU A 11 3.52 0.80 11.37
CA GLU A 11 4.40 1.95 11.63
C GLU A 11 4.08 3.15 10.73
N GLU A 12 3.81 2.90 9.44
CA GLU A 12 3.37 3.92 8.48
C GLU A 12 2.04 4.54 8.88
N ALA A 13 1.04 3.73 9.24
CA ALA A 13 -0.26 4.20 9.70
C ALA A 13 -0.13 5.03 10.98
N ARG A 14 0.71 4.62 11.94
CA ARG A 14 1.00 5.40 13.15
C ARG A 14 1.63 6.75 12.82
N ARG A 15 2.62 6.78 11.91
CA ARG A 15 3.25 8.03 11.46
C ARG A 15 2.22 8.98 10.84
N LEU A 16 1.37 8.47 9.95
CA LEU A 16 0.35 9.27 9.26
C LEU A 16 -0.73 9.81 10.23
N ASN A 17 -1.19 8.99 11.17
CA ASN A 17 -2.16 9.44 12.17
C ASN A 17 -1.56 10.54 13.08
N ARG A 18 -0.26 10.48 13.41
CA ARG A 18 0.40 11.56 14.15
C ARG A 18 0.53 12.83 13.30
N ALA A 19 0.84 12.68 12.01
CA ALA A 19 1.07 13.81 11.12
C ALA A 19 -0.21 14.58 10.78
N LYS A 20 -1.38 13.92 10.70
CA LYS A 20 -2.62 14.61 10.30
C LYS A 20 -3.23 15.52 11.37
N GLY A 21 -2.68 15.56 12.59
CA GLY A 21 -3.21 16.38 13.70
C GLY A 21 -4.60 15.95 14.19
N ALA A 22 -5.35 16.89 14.78
CA ALA A 22 -6.71 16.64 15.26
C ALA A 22 -7.74 16.80 14.12
N GLY A 23 -8.16 15.68 13.53
CA GLY A 23 -9.23 15.66 12.51
C GLY A 23 -9.16 14.48 11.54
N GLY A 24 -10.30 14.14 10.92
CA GLY A 24 -10.43 13.12 9.87
C GLY A 24 -10.50 11.66 10.33
N GLU A 25 -10.70 10.74 9.39
CA GLU A 25 -10.81 9.29 9.63
C GLU A 25 -9.48 8.67 10.08
N ARG A 26 -9.53 7.74 11.04
CA ARG A 26 -8.35 7.00 11.50
C ARG A 26 -7.74 6.22 10.34
N ILE A 27 -6.45 6.42 10.09
CA ILE A 27 -5.72 5.65 9.07
C ILE A 27 -5.33 4.31 9.68
N THR A 28 -5.65 3.21 9.01
CA THR A 28 -5.29 1.85 9.43
C THR A 28 -4.50 1.15 8.35
N GLU A 29 -3.98 -0.03 8.66
CA GLU A 29 -3.37 -0.94 7.68
C GLU A 29 -4.34 -1.18 6.51
N ASN A 30 -5.62 -1.41 6.79
CA ASN A 30 -6.65 -1.60 5.76
C ASN A 30 -6.86 -0.35 4.89
N THR A 31 -6.71 0.86 5.44
CA THR A 31 -6.73 2.09 4.64
C THR A 31 -5.55 2.11 3.67
N LEU A 32 -4.34 1.78 4.13
CA LEU A 32 -3.15 1.73 3.28
C LEU A 32 -3.20 0.60 2.24
N ILE A 33 -3.77 -0.56 2.59
CA ILE A 33 -3.98 -1.67 1.67
C ILE A 33 -4.94 -1.27 0.55
N ARG A 34 -6.05 -0.60 0.87
CA ARG A 34 -6.99 -0.08 -0.14
C ARG A 34 -6.30 0.89 -1.11
N VAL A 35 -5.56 1.86 -0.58
CA VAL A 35 -4.77 2.80 -1.40
C VAL A 35 -3.77 2.06 -2.30
N ALA A 36 -3.07 1.05 -1.77
CA ALA A 36 -2.12 0.27 -2.57
C ALA A 36 -2.82 -0.53 -3.70
N ILE A 37 -4.01 -1.06 -3.44
CA ILE A 37 -4.83 -1.75 -4.45
C ILE A 37 -5.28 -0.76 -5.52
N ASP A 38 -5.80 0.41 -5.14
CA ASP A 38 -6.24 1.43 -6.09
C ASP A 38 -5.08 1.86 -7.01
N LEU A 39 -3.91 2.14 -6.45
CA LEU A 39 -2.69 2.47 -7.21
C LEU A 39 -2.22 1.34 -8.14
N LEU A 40 -2.44 0.07 -7.76
CA LEU A 40 -2.15 -1.07 -8.61
C LEU A 40 -3.13 -1.16 -9.78
N LEU A 41 -4.43 -0.95 -9.51
CA LEU A 41 -5.49 -1.00 -10.52
C LEU A 41 -5.37 0.13 -11.54
N GLU A 42 -4.92 1.31 -11.13
CA GLU A 42 -4.57 2.42 -12.04
C GLU A 42 -3.49 2.07 -13.07
N ARG A 43 -2.70 1.01 -12.82
CA ARG A 43 -1.59 0.54 -13.68
C ARG A 43 -1.82 -0.88 -14.18
N ALA A 44 -3.07 -1.37 -14.10
CA ALA A 44 -3.39 -2.75 -14.44
C ALA A 44 -3.07 -3.09 -15.91
N ASP A 45 -3.14 -2.10 -16.81
CA ASP A 45 -2.75 -2.19 -18.22
C ASP A 45 -1.26 -2.52 -18.40
N LYS A 46 -0.43 -2.20 -17.40
CA LYS A 46 1.02 -2.45 -17.40
C LYS A 46 1.39 -3.74 -16.67
N LEU A 47 0.44 -4.47 -16.09
CA LEU A 47 0.73 -5.74 -15.41
C LEU A 47 1.17 -6.80 -16.42
N ALA A 48 2.41 -7.26 -16.27
CA ALA A 48 3.00 -8.28 -17.14
C ALA A 48 3.96 -9.18 -16.35
N GLY A 49 3.97 -10.47 -16.70
CA GLY A 49 4.81 -11.49 -16.08
C GLY A 49 4.04 -12.61 -15.40
N ALA A 50 4.77 -13.61 -14.92
CA ALA A 50 4.24 -14.83 -14.30
C ALA A 50 4.61 -14.96 -12.82
N THR A 51 5.49 -14.10 -12.30
CA THR A 51 5.93 -14.10 -10.90
C THR A 51 5.59 -12.78 -10.20
N GLU A 52 5.44 -12.82 -8.87
CA GLU A 52 5.25 -11.61 -8.03
C GLU A 52 6.32 -10.54 -8.33
N GLY A 53 7.57 -10.96 -8.53
CA GLY A 53 8.68 -10.05 -8.84
C GLY A 53 8.56 -9.39 -10.22
N GLU A 54 8.09 -10.11 -11.23
CA GLU A 54 7.85 -9.55 -12.57
C GLU A 54 6.66 -8.60 -12.57
N LEU A 55 5.53 -9.01 -11.97
CA LEU A 55 4.35 -8.16 -11.82
C LEU A 55 4.69 -6.86 -11.08
N ARG A 56 5.50 -6.95 -10.01
CA ARG A 56 5.97 -5.76 -9.29
C ARG A 56 6.83 -4.86 -10.19
N ARG A 57 7.77 -5.43 -10.95
CA ARG A 57 8.64 -4.64 -11.85
C ARG A 57 7.85 -3.96 -12.96
N SER A 58 6.80 -4.58 -13.48
CA SER A 58 6.04 -4.02 -14.60
C SER A 58 5.21 -2.78 -14.24
N VAL A 59 4.87 -2.59 -12.96
CA VAL A 59 4.11 -1.42 -12.45
C VAL A 59 4.93 -0.46 -11.57
N SER A 60 6.20 -0.78 -11.35
CA SER A 60 7.15 0.12 -10.65
C SER A 60 7.70 1.15 -11.64
N PRO A 61 7.95 2.41 -11.21
CA PRO A 61 8.61 3.41 -12.05
C PRO A 61 10.03 3.01 -12.48
#